data_AF-D5AE82-F1
#
_entry.id   AF-D5AE82-F1
#
_cell.length_a   1.000
_cell.length_b   1.000
_cell.length_c   1.000
_cell.angle_alpha   90.00
_cell.angle_beta   90.00
_cell.angle_gamma   90.00
#
_symmetry.space_group_name_H-M   'P 1'
#
loop_
_entity.id
_entity.type
_entity.pdbx_description
1 polymer ?
#
loop_
_entity_poly.entity_id
_entity_poly.type
_entity_poly.pdbx_seq_one_letter_code
_entity_poly.pdbx_strand_id
1 'polypeptide(L)'
;MASVSRLFVLYLVMMVLVLQMYVEPAEIGASTAVGLSRNRMNRNLLQNIDCKVACGGRCKEASLHDRCLRACGTCCAKCNCVPPGTYGNKNLCPCYADMKTHGNKLKCP
;
A
#
# COMPACT_ATOMS: atom_id res chain seq x y z
N MET A 1 -7.62 49.52 28.99
CA MET A 1 -7.34 48.98 27.63
C MET A 1 -6.54 47.66 27.67
N ALA A 2 -5.56 47.48 28.56
CA ALA A 2 -4.78 46.23 28.67
C ALA A 2 -5.57 45.00 29.18
N SER A 3 -6.54 45.15 30.10
CA SER A 3 -7.34 44.00 30.60
C SER A 3 -8.28 43.40 29.56
N VAL A 4 -8.86 44.22 28.67
CA VAL A 4 -9.74 43.74 27.59
C VAL A 4 -8.91 42.97 26.55
N SER A 5 -7.68 43.41 26.29
CA SER A 5 -6.72 42.69 25.45
C SER A 5 -6.32 41.34 26.05
N ARG A 6 -6.13 41.25 27.38
CA ARG A 6 -5.87 39.96 28.05
C ARG A 6 -7.05 39.01 27.97
N LEU A 7 -8.27 39.49 28.17
CA LEU A 7 -9.49 38.69 28.04
C LEU A 7 -9.71 38.22 26.60
N PHE A 8 -9.41 39.07 25.61
CA PHE A 8 -9.48 38.72 24.20
C PHE A 8 -8.45 37.66 23.81
N VAL A 9 -7.21 37.79 24.30
CA VAL A 9 -6.15 36.78 24.09
C VAL A 9 -6.52 35.45 24.73
N LEU A 10 -7.05 35.45 25.96
CA LEU A 10 -7.52 34.23 26.61
C LEU A 10 -8.69 33.58 25.86
N TYR A 11 -9.63 34.38 25.35
CA TYR A 11 -10.72 33.88 24.52
C TYR A 11 -10.24 33.24 23.22
N LEU A 12 -9.29 33.87 22.52
CA LEU A 12 -8.70 33.30 21.30
C LEU A 12 -7.94 32.00 21.57
N VAL A 13 -7.18 31.92 22.67
CA VAL A 13 -6.48 30.69 23.07
C VAL A 13 -7.48 29.58 23.38
N MET A 14 -8.54 29.87 24.13
CA MET A 14 -9.58 28.89 24.43
C MET A 14 -10.33 28.43 23.17
N MET A 15 -10.62 29.33 22.23
CA MET A 15 -11.22 28.97 20.93
C MET A 15 -10.30 28.06 20.11
N VAL A 16 -8.98 28.29 20.11
CA VAL A 16 -7.99 27.42 19.44
C VAL A 16 -7.85 26.06 20.12
N LEU A 17 -8.04 25.96 21.43
CA LEU A 17 -8.03 24.68 22.15
C LEU A 17 -9.28 23.85 21.87
N VAL A 18 -10.46 24.48 21.81
CA VAL A 18 -11.69 23.80 21.39
C VAL A 18 -11.55 23.35 19.93
N LEU A 19 -10.88 24.13 19.06
CA LEU A 19 -10.48 23.76 17.69
C LEU A 19 -9.76 22.43 17.57
N GLN A 20 -8.86 22.10 18.49
CA GLN A 20 -8.12 20.83 18.44
C GLN A 20 -8.98 19.62 18.84
N MET A 21 -10.11 19.82 19.53
CA MET A 21 -10.98 18.72 20.00
C MET A 21 -11.99 18.27 18.95
N TYR A 22 -12.37 19.14 18.02
CA TYR A 22 -13.29 18.81 16.93
C TYR A 22 -12.59 18.49 15.61
N VAL A 23 -11.25 18.52 15.60
CA VAL A 23 -10.51 17.70 14.66
C VAL A 23 -10.73 16.25 15.09
N GLU A 24 -11.77 15.63 14.53
CA GLU A 24 -11.77 14.17 14.39
C GLU A 24 -10.41 13.81 13.79
N PRO A 25 -9.64 12.89 14.38
CA PRO A 25 -8.54 12.30 13.65
C PRO A 25 -9.19 11.58 12.46
N ALA A 26 -9.14 12.20 11.28
CA ALA A 26 -9.10 11.41 10.06
C ALA A 26 -8.07 10.33 10.34
N GLU A 27 -8.46 9.06 10.20
CA GLU A 27 -7.59 7.92 10.46
C GLU A 27 -6.31 8.05 9.62
N ILE A 28 -5.33 8.76 10.15
CA ILE A 28 -3.95 8.58 9.79
C ILE A 28 -3.64 7.25 10.44
N GLY A 29 -3.83 6.18 9.67
CA GLY A 29 -3.39 4.84 10.02
C GLY A 29 -1.91 4.92 10.36
N ALA A 30 -1.61 5.07 11.65
CA ALA A 30 -0.26 5.09 12.21
C ALA A 30 0.27 3.65 12.18
N SER A 31 0.60 3.19 10.99
CA SER A 31 1.54 2.09 10.82
C SER A 31 2.95 2.69 10.81
N THR A 32 3.57 2.67 11.99
CA THR A 32 5.02 2.54 12.20
C THR A 32 5.92 2.95 11.01
N ALA A 33 6.50 4.14 11.08
CA ALA A 33 7.71 4.46 10.32
C ALA A 33 8.88 3.66 10.89
N VAL A 34 8.94 2.38 10.51
CA VAL A 34 10.12 1.53 10.62
C VAL A 34 11.20 2.17 9.76
N GLY A 35 12.32 2.51 10.41
CA GLY A 35 13.55 2.85 9.71
C GLY A 35 13.97 1.72 8.76
N LEU A 36 14.79 2.10 7.77
CA LEU A 36 15.47 1.25 6.79
C LEU A 36 14.70 0.99 5.49
N SER A 37 14.54 2.05 4.72
CA SER A 37 14.78 1.94 3.28
C SER A 37 16.26 1.65 3.05
N ARG A 38 16.63 0.37 3.02
CA ARG A 38 17.89 -0.08 2.41
C ARG A 38 17.70 -1.47 1.82
N ASN A 39 17.49 -1.48 0.50
CA ASN A 39 17.92 -2.50 -0.46
C ASN A 39 18.45 -3.80 0.18
N ARG A 40 17.64 -4.87 0.16
CA ARG A 40 18.17 -6.22 0.30
C ARG A 40 17.46 -7.16 -0.66
N MET A 41 18.03 -7.25 -1.85
CA MET A 41 17.92 -8.47 -2.64
C MET A 41 18.21 -9.68 -1.74
N ASN A 42 17.25 -10.59 -1.70
CA ASN A 42 17.40 -12.03 -1.55
C ASN A 42 18.04 -12.54 -0.25
N ARG A 43 17.21 -13.09 0.65
CA ARG A 43 17.45 -14.44 1.21
C ARG A 43 16.13 -15.17 1.42
N ASN A 44 15.94 -16.22 0.62
CA ASN A 44 14.89 -17.23 0.74
C ASN A 44 14.79 -17.81 2.17
N LEU A 45 13.76 -17.39 2.92
CA LEU A 45 13.15 -18.20 3.97
C LEU A 45 11.75 -17.63 4.28
N LEU A 46 10.71 -18.11 3.60
CA LEU A 46 9.31 -17.90 3.97
C LEU A 46 8.94 -16.45 4.36
N GLN A 47 9.47 -15.47 3.63
CA GLN A 47 8.97 -14.10 3.74
C GLN A 47 7.61 -14.08 3.04
N ASN A 48 6.55 -14.06 3.85
CA ASN A 48 5.20 -13.86 3.36
C ASN A 48 5.16 -12.53 2.60
N ILE A 49 5.16 -12.59 1.27
CA ILE A 49 5.02 -11.40 0.44
C ILE A 49 3.62 -10.83 0.68
N ASP A 50 3.52 -9.53 0.91
CA ASP A 50 2.22 -8.87 0.92
C ASP A 50 1.70 -8.81 -0.53
N CYS A 51 0.89 -9.81 -0.89
CA CYS A 51 0.28 -9.91 -2.21
C CYS A 51 -0.58 -8.70 -2.55
N LYS A 52 -1.20 -8.02 -1.57
CA LYS A 52 -2.05 -6.85 -1.82
C LYS A 52 -1.19 -5.68 -2.31
N VAL A 53 -0.08 -5.42 -1.64
CA VAL A 53 0.86 -4.35 -2.02
C VAL A 53 1.54 -4.67 -3.35
N ALA A 54 2.07 -5.89 -3.49
CA ALA A 54 2.77 -6.30 -4.71
C ALA A 54 1.85 -6.29 -5.94
N CYS A 55 0.63 -6.82 -5.83
CA CYS A 55 -0.35 -6.77 -6.91
C CYS A 55 -0.86 -5.35 -7.19
N GLY A 56 -0.93 -4.49 -6.17
CA GLY A 56 -1.23 -3.06 -6.36
C GLY A 56 -0.19 -2.38 -7.27
N GLY A 57 1.09 -2.66 -7.04
CA GLY A 57 2.17 -2.19 -7.92
C GLY A 57 2.08 -2.76 -9.33
N ARG A 58 1.84 -4.08 -9.45
CA ARG A 58 1.75 -4.78 -10.73
C ARG A 58 0.57 -4.32 -11.59
N CYS A 59 -0.57 -4.06 -10.97
CA CYS A 59 -1.82 -3.71 -11.64
C CYS A 59 -2.05 -2.20 -11.76
N LYS A 60 -1.08 -1.36 -11.35
CA LYS A 60 -1.22 0.10 -11.31
C LYS A 60 -1.67 0.72 -12.63
N GLU A 61 -1.19 0.19 -13.75
CA GLU A 61 -1.50 0.69 -15.10
C GLU A 61 -2.49 -0.22 -15.87
N ALA A 62 -3.06 -1.24 -15.21
CA ALA A 62 -3.99 -2.15 -15.85
C ALA A 62 -5.34 -1.46 -16.07
N SER A 63 -5.80 -1.42 -17.32
CA SER A 63 -7.11 -0.84 -17.68
C SER A 63 -8.29 -1.53 -16.99
N LEU A 64 -8.16 -2.83 -16.72
CA LEU A 64 -9.13 -3.63 -15.96
C LEU A 64 -8.55 -3.95 -14.58
N HIS A 65 -8.47 -2.93 -13.72
CA HIS A 65 -7.75 -3.00 -12.45
C HIS A 65 -8.21 -4.17 -11.55
N ASP A 66 -9.51 -4.31 -11.30
CA ASP A 66 -10.04 -5.39 -10.43
C ASP A 66 -9.79 -6.79 -10.99
N ARG A 67 -9.87 -6.94 -12.32
CA ARG A 67 -9.57 -8.21 -12.98
C ARG A 67 -8.09 -8.55 -12.82
N CYS A 68 -7.21 -7.56 -12.98
CA CYS A 68 -5.78 -7.72 -12.77
C CYS A 68 -5.47 -8.12 -11.33
N LEU A 69 -6.02 -7.39 -10.34
CA LEU A 69 -5.79 -7.68 -8.92
C LEU A 69 -6.25 -9.09 -8.53
N ARG A 70 -7.42 -9.54 -9.01
CA ARG A 70 -7.93 -10.88 -8.75
C ARG A 70 -7.03 -11.97 -9.33
N ALA A 71 -6.59 -11.80 -10.58
CA ALA A 71 -5.68 -12.73 -11.23
C ALA A 71 -4.32 -12.76 -10.54
N CYS A 72 -3.72 -11.57 -10.30
CA CYS A 72 -2.45 -11.42 -9.61
C CYS A 72 -2.49 -12.02 -8.21
N GLY A 73 -3.54 -11.76 -7.41
CA GLY A 73 -3.69 -12.28 -6.06
C GLY A 73 -3.73 -13.81 -6.01
N THR A 74 -4.45 -14.44 -6.96
CA THR A 74 -4.46 -15.90 -7.09
C THR A 74 -3.07 -16.45 -7.43
N CYS A 75 -2.36 -15.77 -8.33
CA CYS A 75 -1.01 -16.15 -8.73
C CYS A 75 0.00 -15.96 -7.59
N CYS A 76 -0.11 -14.87 -6.85
CA CYS A 76 0.73 -14.54 -5.71
C CYS A 76 0.50 -15.53 -4.56
N ALA A 77 -0.75 -15.85 -4.21
CA ALA A 77 -1.03 -16.82 -3.15
C ALA A 77 -0.45 -18.22 -3.44
N LYS A 78 -0.38 -18.61 -4.72
CA LYS A 78 0.20 -19.90 -5.12
C LYS A 78 1.72 -19.87 -5.16
N CYS A 79 2.31 -18.80 -5.68
CA CYS A 79 3.75 -18.75 -5.99
C CYS A 79 4.58 -17.93 -5.01
N ASN A 80 3.94 -17.20 -4.09
CA ASN A 80 4.55 -16.25 -3.15
C ASN A 80 5.56 -15.30 -3.81
N CYS A 81 5.28 -14.89 -5.06
CA CYS A 81 6.16 -14.07 -5.89
C CYS A 81 5.30 -13.24 -6.85
N VAL A 82 5.60 -11.95 -6.96
CA VAL A 82 5.04 -11.05 -8.00
C VAL A 82 6.20 -10.32 -8.66
N PRO A 83 6.33 -10.38 -9.99
CA PRO A 83 7.44 -9.72 -10.66
C PRO A 83 7.31 -8.19 -10.59
N PRO A 84 8.43 -7.46 -10.47
CA PRO A 84 8.44 -6.00 -10.37
C PRO A 84 8.00 -5.32 -11.67
N GLY A 85 7.51 -4.08 -11.54
CA GLY A 85 6.96 -3.29 -12.64
C GLY A 85 5.50 -3.64 -12.97
N THR A 86 4.91 -2.92 -13.91
CA THR A 86 3.51 -3.09 -14.36
C THR A 86 3.38 -4.09 -15.52
N TYR A 87 4.49 -4.38 -16.22
CA TYR A 87 4.54 -5.31 -17.35
C TYR A 87 5.87 -6.08 -17.38
N GLY A 88 5.90 -7.24 -18.04
CA GLY A 88 7.13 -8.01 -18.28
C GLY A 88 7.73 -8.65 -17.03
N ASN A 89 9.05 -8.90 -17.04
CA ASN A 89 9.85 -9.43 -15.92
C ASN A 89 9.37 -10.77 -15.33
N LYS A 90 8.53 -11.51 -16.07
CA LYS A 90 7.93 -12.77 -15.58
C LYS A 90 8.99 -13.85 -15.31
N ASN A 91 10.13 -13.79 -16.00
CA ASN A 91 11.30 -14.65 -15.78
C ASN A 91 11.87 -14.57 -14.35
N LEU A 92 11.62 -13.49 -13.61
CA LEU A 92 12.04 -13.37 -12.21
C LEU A 92 11.19 -14.22 -11.26
N CYS A 93 9.97 -14.59 -11.67
CA CYS A 93 9.06 -15.46 -10.91
C CYS A 93 8.56 -16.59 -11.83
N PRO A 94 9.32 -17.69 -12.03
CA PRO A 94 8.95 -18.75 -12.98
C PRO A 94 7.56 -19.36 -12.72
N CYS A 95 7.22 -19.65 -11.45
CA CYS A 95 5.89 -20.15 -11.07
C CYS A 95 4.75 -19.20 -11.50
N TYR A 96 4.98 -17.89 -11.40
CA TYR A 96 4.02 -16.86 -11.82
C TYR A 96 3.88 -16.81 -13.35
N ALA A 97 4.99 -16.99 -14.07
CA ALA A 97 5.04 -17.00 -15.53
C ALA A 97 4.34 -18.22 -16.14
N ASP A 98 4.51 -19.39 -15.52
CA ASP A 98 4.05 -20.67 -16.07
C ASP A 98 2.57 -20.98 -15.79
N MET A 99 1.93 -20.19 -14.93
CA MET A 99 0.53 -20.41 -14.58
C MET A 99 -0.40 -20.13 -15.77
N LYS A 100 -1.17 -21.16 -16.13
CA LYS A 100 -2.15 -21.13 -17.20
C LYS A 100 -3.57 -21.34 -16.68
N THR A 101 -4.55 -20.84 -17.43
CA THR A 101 -5.96 -21.19 -17.25
C THR A 101 -6.25 -22.55 -17.88
N HIS A 102 -7.43 -23.11 -17.65
CA HIS A 102 -7.86 -24.35 -18.33
C HIS A 102 -7.83 -24.25 -19.87
N GLY A 103 -7.93 -23.04 -20.43
CA GLY A 103 -7.82 -22.80 -21.87
C GLY A 103 -6.38 -22.62 -22.38
N ASN A 104 -5.35 -23.06 -21.63
CA ASN A 104 -3.93 -22.94 -21.98
C ASN A 104 -3.42 -21.49 -22.20
N LYS A 105 -4.18 -20.48 -21.78
CA LYS A 105 -3.76 -19.08 -21.83
C LYS A 105 -3.02 -18.70 -20.54
N LEU A 106 -2.07 -17.78 -20.64
CA LEU A 106 -1.40 -17.21 -19.47
C LEU A 106 -2.45 -16.62 -18.51
N LYS A 107 -2.41 -17.06 -17.26
CA LYS A 107 -3.36 -16.66 -16.22
C LYS A 107 -2.96 -15.34 -15.56
N CYS A 108 -1.66 -15.14 -15.34
CA CYS A 108 -1.15 -14.06 -14.51
C CYS A 108 -0.76 -12.83 -15.35
N PRO A 109 -1.04 -11.61 -14.85
CA PRO A 109 -0.81 -10.37 -15.59
C PRO A 109 0.66 -10.12 -15.95
#